data_AF-A0AAW1P5L6-F1
#
_entry.id   AF-A0AAW1P5L6-F1
#
_cell.length_a   1.000
_cell.length_b   1.000
_cell.length_c   1.000
_cell.angle_alpha   90.00
_cell.angle_beta   90.00
_cell.angle_gamma   90.00
#
_symmetry.space_group_name_H-M   'P 1'
#
loop_
_entity.id
_entity.type
_entity.pdbx_description
1 polymer ?
#
loop_
_entity_poly.entity_id
_entity_poly.type
_entity_poly.pdbx_seq_one_letter_code
_entity_poly.pdbx_strand_id
1 'polypeptide(L)'
;MSTLNYTRTALTDEFKIPGFTGHVHLLKETFGKTPVIAQMQAADAQPGEFLYSTRTRPGSMPERDPCNFPDTYLPTDEPQQLWPCKQDSGRQPSAKPVASTMVLGDPRLNFQTRTTNYRQEYAAPLPGFETLRSPLRSKVPRQQSDFAALYASAARRVDDARLDSTLAHMRERLQGKLSSRNDNAFKLRKVFKMWDIDHCGTIGTEDFRMMTESVGIQLDDDSLLAVFRRYDPECSGTIEYMILMRDVLDEDMFSLYHS
;
A
#
# COMPACT_ATOMS: atom_id res chain seq x y z
N MET A 1 2.55 13.44 -6.05
CA MET A 1 2.12 13.04 -7.41
C MET A 1 2.52 14.16 -8.36
N SER A 2 3.60 13.97 -9.13
CA SER A 2 4.06 14.94 -10.12
C SER A 2 3.20 14.81 -11.37
N THR A 3 2.46 15.86 -11.71
CA THR A 3 1.74 15.97 -12.96
C THR A 3 2.75 15.96 -14.10
N LEU A 4 2.80 14.89 -14.89
CA LEU A 4 3.43 14.93 -16.21
C LEU A 4 2.59 15.90 -17.05
N ASN A 5 3.01 17.16 -17.07
CA ASN A 5 2.56 18.14 -18.02
C ASN A 5 2.92 17.60 -19.41
N TYR A 6 1.97 16.94 -20.06
CA TYR A 6 2.00 16.70 -21.50
C TYR A 6 1.73 18.03 -22.23
N THR A 7 2.46 19.07 -21.86
CA THR A 7 2.66 20.20 -22.76
C THR A 7 3.57 19.67 -23.85
N ARG A 8 3.18 19.95 -25.09
CA ARG A 8 3.92 19.67 -26.33
C ARG A 8 5.24 20.43 -26.32
N THR A 9 6.12 20.12 -25.38
CA THR A 9 7.54 20.45 -25.48
C THR A 9 8.05 19.55 -26.57
N ALA A 10 8.38 20.13 -27.72
CA ALA A 10 9.15 19.42 -28.73
C ALA A 10 10.34 18.77 -28.00
N LEU A 11 10.53 17.47 -28.17
CA LEU A 11 11.66 16.74 -27.60
C LEU A 11 12.95 17.44 -28.07
N THR A 12 13.50 18.29 -27.22
CA THR A 12 14.67 19.13 -27.52
C THR A 12 15.96 18.31 -27.51
N ASP A 13 17.04 18.95 -27.98
CA ASP A 13 18.42 18.47 -28.30
C ASP A 13 19.09 17.41 -27.41
N GLU A 14 18.53 17.07 -26.26
CA GLU A 14 19.07 16.07 -25.33
C GLU A 14 18.84 14.63 -25.82
N PHE A 15 17.69 14.36 -26.44
CA PHE A 15 17.32 13.02 -26.88
C PHE A 15 17.90 12.69 -28.26
N LYS A 16 18.39 11.45 -28.40
CA LYS A 16 18.97 10.93 -29.64
C LYS A 16 17.91 10.36 -30.55
N ILE A 17 18.16 10.48 -31.86
CA ILE A 17 17.29 9.96 -32.91
C ILE A 17 17.13 8.44 -32.80
N PRO A 18 15.99 7.89 -33.26
CA PRO A 18 15.89 6.47 -33.55
C PRO A 18 17.00 6.05 -34.53
N GLY A 19 17.68 4.93 -34.27
CA GLY A 19 18.82 4.48 -35.08
C GLY A 19 20.17 5.11 -34.71
N PHE A 20 20.24 5.90 -33.64
CA PHE A 20 21.51 6.36 -33.07
C PHE A 20 22.38 5.16 -32.65
N THR A 21 23.61 5.10 -33.17
CA THR A 21 24.56 4.01 -32.93
C THR A 21 25.47 4.22 -31.72
N GLY A 22 25.49 5.44 -31.18
CA GLY A 22 26.28 5.76 -29.99
C GLY A 22 25.67 5.20 -28.71
N HIS A 23 26.47 5.18 -27.64
CA HIS A 23 26.01 4.74 -26.32
C HIS A 23 25.04 5.75 -25.71
N VAL A 24 23.96 5.25 -25.12
CA VAL A 24 23.07 6.01 -24.25
C VAL A 24 23.05 5.36 -22.87
N HIS A 25 23.30 6.16 -21.84
CA HIS A 25 23.35 5.70 -20.46
C HIS A 25 22.01 5.09 -20.04
N LEU A 26 22.03 3.97 -19.30
CA LEU A 26 20.87 3.26 -18.74
C LEU A 26 19.83 2.73 -19.74
N LEU A 27 20.04 2.91 -21.06
CA LEU A 27 19.10 2.44 -22.08
C LEU A 27 18.91 0.90 -22.06
N LYS A 28 19.94 0.15 -21.64
CA LYS A 28 19.91 -1.32 -21.52
C LYS A 28 18.91 -1.83 -20.48
N GLU A 29 18.49 -0.97 -19.55
CA GLU A 29 17.58 -1.33 -18.45
C GLU A 29 16.11 -1.02 -18.78
N THR A 30 15.85 -0.45 -19.97
CA THR A 30 14.51 -0.13 -20.47
C THR A 30 13.99 -1.23 -21.39
N PHE A 31 12.68 -1.48 -21.37
CA PHE A 31 12.03 -2.48 -22.22
C PHE A 31 10.59 -2.06 -22.58
N GLY A 32 10.04 -2.59 -23.67
CA GLY A 32 8.62 -2.40 -24.04
C GLY A 32 8.23 -0.98 -24.48
N LYS A 33 9.19 -0.07 -24.70
CA LYS A 33 8.94 1.34 -25.05
C LYS A 33 9.67 1.72 -26.35
N THR A 34 9.20 2.76 -27.03
CA THR A 34 9.86 3.29 -28.23
C THR A 34 11.21 3.93 -27.89
N PRO A 35 12.17 4.01 -28.82
CA PRO A 35 13.54 4.46 -28.53
C PRO A 35 13.64 5.82 -27.84
N VAL A 36 12.75 6.76 -28.15
CA VAL A 36 12.73 8.08 -27.52
C VAL A 36 12.13 8.03 -26.12
N ILE A 37 11.04 7.29 -25.93
CA ILE A 37 10.40 7.12 -24.61
C ILE A 37 11.32 6.34 -23.66
N ALA A 38 12.07 5.36 -24.17
CA ALA A 38 13.10 4.65 -23.43
C ALA A 38 14.20 5.62 -22.92
N GLN A 39 14.63 6.57 -23.76
CA GLN A 39 15.57 7.60 -23.32
C GLN A 39 14.96 8.55 -22.28
N MET A 40 13.69 8.92 -22.42
CA MET A 40 12.99 9.70 -21.40
C MET A 40 12.93 8.95 -20.06
N GLN A 41 12.68 7.65 -20.08
CA GLN A 41 12.68 6.80 -18.88
C GLN A 41 14.06 6.75 -18.21
N ALA A 42 15.13 6.63 -19.02
CA ALA A 42 16.50 6.63 -18.52
C ALA A 42 16.87 7.97 -17.85
N ALA A 43 16.39 9.09 -18.40
CA ALA A 43 16.59 10.42 -17.85
C ALA A 43 15.73 10.65 -16.59
N ASP A 44 14.42 10.41 -16.67
CA ASP A 44 13.44 10.65 -15.61
C ASP A 44 12.58 9.41 -15.34
N ALA A 45 13.13 8.51 -14.52
CA ALA A 45 12.48 7.27 -14.14
C ALA A 45 11.33 7.52 -13.16
N GLN A 46 10.20 6.84 -13.37
CA GLN A 46 9.01 7.01 -12.54
C GLN A 46 8.97 6.01 -11.36
N PRO A 47 8.27 6.33 -10.25
CA PRO A 47 8.07 5.39 -9.15
C PRO A 47 7.46 4.05 -9.63
N GLY A 48 8.09 2.93 -9.25
CA GLY A 48 7.70 1.58 -9.69
C GLY A 48 8.52 1.03 -10.85
N GLU A 49 9.42 1.81 -11.43
CA GLU A 49 10.41 1.34 -12.39
C GLU A 49 11.73 0.96 -11.71
N PHE A 50 12.49 0.04 -12.31
CA PHE A 50 13.81 -0.37 -11.80
C PHE A 50 14.77 0.83 -11.67
N LEU A 51 14.82 1.67 -12.70
CA LEU A 51 15.68 2.85 -12.76
C LEU A 51 15.38 3.88 -11.65
N TYR A 52 14.18 3.88 -11.09
CA TYR A 52 13.84 4.74 -9.96
C TYR A 52 14.49 4.22 -8.67
N SER A 53 14.54 2.90 -8.48
CA SER A 53 15.11 2.26 -7.29
C SER A 53 16.62 2.47 -7.15
N THR A 54 17.34 2.71 -8.25
CA THR A 54 18.78 3.05 -8.19
C THR A 54 19.03 4.42 -7.58
N ARG A 55 18.01 5.30 -7.59
CA ARG A 55 18.04 6.66 -7.03
C ARG A 55 17.48 6.75 -5.61
N THR A 56 16.92 5.66 -5.07
CA THR A 56 16.38 5.65 -3.71
C THR A 56 17.49 5.50 -2.66
N ARG A 57 17.19 5.87 -1.42
CA ARG A 57 18.13 5.73 -0.30
C ARG A 57 18.41 4.25 -0.03
N PRO A 58 19.69 3.86 0.22
CA PRO A 58 20.00 2.52 0.68
C PRO A 58 19.26 2.15 1.96
N GLY A 59 18.79 0.91 2.03
CA GLY A 59 18.41 0.30 3.31
C GLY A 59 19.65 0.04 4.15
N SER A 60 19.53 0.15 5.46
CA SER A 60 20.60 -0.26 6.39
C SER A 60 20.49 -1.75 6.72
N MET A 61 21.63 -2.43 6.82
CA MET A 61 21.72 -3.82 7.28
C MET A 61 22.74 -3.90 8.43
N PRO A 62 22.40 -3.37 9.63
CA PRO A 62 23.37 -3.15 10.70
C PRO A 62 24.00 -4.47 11.20
N GLU A 63 23.23 -5.55 11.27
CA GLU A 63 23.71 -6.86 11.72
C GLU A 63 24.80 -7.46 10.81
N ARG A 64 24.93 -6.95 9.58
CA ARG A 64 25.89 -7.44 8.58
C ARG A 64 27.05 -6.50 8.36
N ASP A 65 26.99 -5.31 8.96
CA ASP A 65 28.04 -4.33 8.83
C ASP A 65 29.21 -4.73 9.74
N PRO A 66 30.39 -5.11 9.20
CA PRO A 66 31.54 -5.46 10.00
C PRO A 66 31.97 -4.32 10.93
N CYS A 67 31.62 -3.07 10.58
CA CYS A 67 31.94 -1.90 11.39
C CYS A 67 31.21 -1.84 12.73
N ASN A 68 30.11 -2.60 12.88
CA ASN A 68 29.38 -2.71 14.14
C ASN A 68 30.00 -3.73 15.11
N PHE A 69 31.01 -4.49 14.67
CA PHE A 69 31.68 -5.50 15.49
C PHE A 69 33.08 -5.01 15.88
N PRO A 70 33.29 -4.55 17.13
CA PRO A 70 34.56 -3.94 17.56
C PRO A 70 35.73 -4.93 17.49
N ASP A 71 35.47 -6.22 17.69
CA ASP A 71 36.44 -7.31 17.59
C ASP A 71 37.13 -7.38 16.22
N THR A 72 36.52 -6.81 15.18
CA THR A 72 37.11 -6.73 13.83
C THR A 72 38.34 -5.82 13.76
N TYR A 73 38.43 -4.84 14.65
CA TYR A 73 39.48 -3.81 14.64
C TYR A 73 40.51 -3.98 15.74
N LEU A 74 40.22 -4.84 16.72
CA LEU A 74 41.15 -5.15 17.79
C LEU A 74 42.23 -6.12 17.25
N PRO A 75 43.49 -5.99 17.70
CA PRO A 75 44.50 -7.01 17.45
C PRO A 75 44.00 -8.37 17.94
N THR A 76 44.42 -9.46 17.29
CA THR A 76 44.09 -10.83 17.71
C THR A 76 44.23 -10.97 19.22
N ASP A 77 43.17 -11.43 19.88
CA ASP A 77 43.08 -11.51 21.35
C ASP A 77 44.37 -12.05 21.97
N GLU A 78 44.83 -11.38 23.02
CA GLU A 78 45.95 -11.87 23.82
C GLU A 78 45.60 -13.25 24.39
N PRO A 79 46.56 -14.20 24.41
CA PRO A 79 46.30 -15.55 24.87
C PRO A 79 45.87 -15.55 26.34
N GLN A 80 44.66 -16.04 26.61
CA GLN A 80 44.12 -16.15 27.97
C GLN A 80 44.68 -17.36 28.72
N GLN A 81 44.64 -17.29 30.06
CA GLN A 81 45.03 -18.38 30.95
C GLN A 81 44.02 -19.53 30.87
N LEU A 82 44.45 -20.72 30.43
CA LEU A 82 43.58 -21.90 30.26
C LEU A 82 43.80 -23.01 31.29
N TRP A 83 44.63 -22.79 32.32
CA TRP A 83 44.93 -23.79 33.33
C TRP A 83 43.71 -24.06 34.23
N PRO A 84 43.25 -25.33 34.40
CA PRO A 84 41.99 -25.64 35.09
C PRO A 84 41.92 -25.14 36.54
N CYS A 85 43.03 -25.20 37.27
CA CYS A 85 43.12 -24.76 38.66
C CYS A 85 43.12 -23.23 38.84
N LYS A 86 43.19 -22.47 37.75
CA LYS A 86 43.19 -21.01 37.71
C LYS A 86 41.96 -20.45 37.00
N GLN A 87 40.95 -21.29 36.73
CA GLN A 87 39.67 -20.85 36.16
C GLN A 87 38.69 -20.50 37.27
N ASP A 88 37.88 -19.45 37.06
CA ASP A 88 36.81 -19.06 37.98
C ASP A 88 35.53 -19.91 37.80
N SER A 89 35.37 -20.56 36.64
CA SER A 89 34.21 -21.40 36.33
C SER A 89 34.59 -22.66 35.56
N GLY A 90 33.84 -23.75 35.81
CA GLY A 90 34.03 -25.04 35.13
C GLY A 90 33.28 -25.18 33.80
N ARG A 91 32.64 -24.12 33.30
CA ARG A 91 31.82 -24.15 32.09
C ARG A 91 32.22 -23.05 31.12
N GLN A 92 32.62 -23.44 29.92
CA GLN A 92 32.85 -22.52 28.82
C GLN A 92 31.52 -22.10 28.16
N PRO A 93 31.45 -20.89 27.58
CA PRO A 93 30.30 -20.48 26.79
C PRO A 93 30.14 -21.41 25.59
N SER A 94 28.90 -21.84 25.32
CA SER A 94 28.61 -22.60 24.10
C SER A 94 28.79 -21.69 22.89
N ALA A 95 29.49 -22.18 21.86
CA ALA A 95 29.51 -21.52 20.56
C ALA A 95 28.07 -21.43 20.03
N LYS A 96 27.58 -20.21 19.80
CA LYS A 96 26.28 -20.01 19.15
C LYS A 96 26.41 -20.39 17.67
N PRO A 97 25.42 -21.06 17.07
CA PRO A 97 25.43 -21.29 15.64
C PRO A 97 25.42 -19.94 14.91
N VAL A 98 26.32 -19.79 13.94
CA VAL A 98 26.36 -18.58 13.10
C VAL A 98 25.14 -18.51 12.21
N ALA A 99 24.50 -17.34 12.13
CA ALA A 99 23.40 -17.12 11.22
C ALA A 99 23.92 -17.12 9.77
N SER A 100 23.23 -17.83 8.86
CA SER A 100 23.57 -17.81 7.44
C SER A 100 23.10 -16.50 6.78
N THR A 101 23.97 -15.51 6.73
CA THR A 101 23.67 -14.17 6.21
C THR A 101 24.35 -13.90 4.85
N MET A 102 24.01 -14.69 3.83
CA MET A 102 24.43 -14.40 2.45
C MET A 102 23.63 -13.22 1.86
N VAL A 103 24.28 -12.34 1.09
CA VAL A 103 23.63 -11.23 0.40
C VAL A 103 23.47 -11.59 -1.08
N LEU A 104 22.22 -11.62 -1.55
CA LEU A 104 21.89 -11.96 -2.94
C LEU A 104 21.49 -10.75 -3.78
N GLY A 105 21.33 -9.58 -3.18
CA GLY A 105 20.93 -8.35 -3.86
C GLY A 105 20.81 -7.17 -2.92
N ASP A 106 20.56 -5.98 -3.48
CA ASP A 106 20.31 -4.76 -2.71
C ASP A 106 18.88 -4.78 -2.15
N PRO A 107 18.68 -4.51 -0.83
CA PRO A 107 17.35 -4.44 -0.22
C PRO A 107 16.45 -3.34 -0.80
N ARG A 108 16.99 -2.37 -1.56
CA ARG A 108 16.20 -1.36 -2.30
C ARG A 108 15.28 -1.99 -3.35
N LEU A 109 15.64 -3.16 -3.88
CA LEU A 109 14.85 -3.86 -4.86
C LEU A 109 13.73 -4.64 -4.17
N ASN A 110 12.62 -3.94 -3.91
CA ASN A 110 11.44 -4.57 -3.36
C ASN A 110 10.59 -5.19 -4.48
N PHE A 111 10.84 -6.45 -4.79
CA PHE A 111 10.01 -7.23 -5.72
C PHE A 111 8.66 -7.66 -5.11
N GLN A 112 8.47 -7.47 -3.80
CA GLN A 112 7.23 -7.79 -3.09
C GLN A 112 6.19 -6.65 -3.20
N THR A 113 6.63 -5.41 -3.44
CA THR A 113 5.75 -4.35 -3.97
C THR A 113 5.38 -4.68 -5.41
N ARG A 114 4.38 -5.55 -5.54
CA ARG A 114 3.80 -6.12 -6.77
C ARG A 114 3.28 -5.05 -7.75
N THR A 115 4.14 -4.34 -8.45
CA THR A 115 3.75 -3.77 -9.74
C THR A 115 3.80 -4.91 -10.76
N THR A 116 2.64 -5.46 -11.08
CA THR A 116 2.51 -6.42 -12.17
C THR A 116 2.71 -5.70 -13.51
N ASN A 117 3.19 -6.41 -14.54
CA ASN A 117 3.25 -5.85 -15.90
C ASN A 117 1.88 -5.30 -16.33
N TYR A 118 0.79 -5.99 -15.93
CA TYR A 118 -0.57 -5.52 -16.16
C TYR A 118 -0.83 -4.12 -15.57
N ARG A 119 -0.37 -3.82 -14.35
CA ARG A 119 -0.55 -2.49 -13.75
C ARG A 119 0.23 -1.40 -14.52
N GLN A 120 1.39 -1.74 -15.08
CA GLN A 120 2.22 -0.80 -15.84
C GLN A 120 1.64 -0.52 -17.23
N GLU A 121 1.13 -1.54 -17.92
CA GLU A 121 0.59 -1.43 -19.28
C GLU A 121 -0.86 -0.90 -19.31
N TYR A 122 -1.66 -1.26 -18.30
CA TYR A 122 -3.09 -0.96 -18.24
C TYR A 122 -3.43 0.01 -17.10
N ALA A 123 -2.49 0.89 -16.74
CA ALA A 123 -2.79 2.02 -15.89
C ALA A 123 -3.88 2.91 -16.54
N ALA A 124 -4.66 3.62 -15.72
CA ALA A 124 -5.65 4.57 -16.24
C ALA A 124 -4.94 5.59 -17.14
N PRO A 125 -5.29 5.68 -18.45
CA PRO A 125 -4.49 6.41 -19.42
C PRO A 125 -4.61 7.93 -19.30
N LEU A 126 -5.61 8.40 -18.55
CA LEU A 126 -5.93 9.81 -18.41
C LEU A 126 -6.04 10.20 -16.93
N PRO A 127 -5.57 11.40 -16.55
CA PRO A 127 -5.74 11.89 -15.19
C PRO A 127 -7.24 12.02 -14.86
N GLY A 128 -7.63 11.55 -13.67
CA GLY A 128 -9.02 11.56 -13.20
C GLY A 128 -9.85 10.32 -13.55
N PHE A 129 -9.29 9.38 -14.33
CA PHE A 129 -9.87 8.05 -14.58
C PHE A 129 -9.29 6.96 -13.65
N GLU A 130 -8.41 7.35 -12.73
CA GLU A 130 -7.81 6.46 -11.73
C GLU A 130 -8.85 5.96 -10.73
N THR A 131 -9.81 6.82 -10.37
CA THR A 131 -10.96 6.44 -9.55
C THR A 131 -12.02 5.85 -10.46
N LEU A 132 -12.35 4.57 -10.24
CA LEU A 132 -13.63 4.05 -10.71
C LEU A 132 -14.75 4.87 -10.05
N ARG A 133 -15.93 4.96 -10.68
CA ARG A 133 -17.10 5.62 -10.09
C ARG A 133 -18.30 4.69 -10.24
N SER A 134 -19.14 4.63 -9.21
CA SER A 134 -20.39 3.86 -9.28
C SER A 134 -21.34 4.47 -10.33
N PRO A 135 -22.04 3.63 -11.13
CA PRO A 135 -23.09 4.10 -12.02
C PRO A 135 -24.32 4.63 -11.27
N LEU A 136 -24.54 4.22 -10.02
CA LEU A 136 -25.67 4.61 -9.16
C LEU A 136 -25.37 5.86 -8.32
N ARG A 137 -24.37 6.64 -8.73
CA ARG A 137 -23.91 7.82 -7.99
C ARG A 137 -24.97 8.92 -7.96
N SER A 138 -25.22 9.45 -6.75
CA SER A 138 -25.86 10.76 -6.59
C SER A 138 -24.83 11.89 -6.61
N LYS A 139 -25.26 13.10 -7.00
CA LYS A 139 -24.41 14.30 -6.94
C LYS A 139 -24.30 14.78 -5.49
N VAL A 140 -23.53 14.08 -4.66
CA VAL A 140 -23.21 14.55 -3.30
C VAL A 140 -22.34 15.82 -3.42
N PRO A 141 -22.63 16.89 -2.64
CA PRO A 141 -21.83 18.12 -2.67
C PRO A 141 -20.39 17.86 -2.26
N ARG A 142 -19.48 18.65 -2.84
CA ARG A 142 -18.03 18.52 -2.64
C ARG A 142 -17.50 19.21 -1.38
N GLN A 143 -18.31 20.04 -0.72
CA GLN A 143 -17.87 20.88 0.40
C GLN A 143 -18.33 20.33 1.74
N GLN A 144 -17.43 20.40 2.72
CA GLN A 144 -17.61 19.85 4.07
C GLN A 144 -18.80 20.47 4.83
N SER A 145 -19.09 21.75 4.60
CA SER A 145 -20.18 22.50 5.26
C SER A 145 -21.57 21.92 5.01
N ASP A 146 -21.76 21.22 3.89
CA ASP A 146 -23.07 20.73 3.48
C ASP A 146 -23.39 19.34 4.07
N PHE A 147 -22.37 18.61 4.55
CA PHE A 147 -22.55 17.24 5.04
C PHE A 147 -23.37 17.18 6.33
N ALA A 148 -23.21 18.14 7.24
CA ALA A 148 -23.98 18.17 8.49
C ALA A 148 -25.49 18.23 8.23
N ALA A 149 -25.92 19.07 7.28
CA ALA A 149 -27.32 19.18 6.88
C ALA A 149 -27.81 17.91 6.17
N LEU A 150 -26.97 17.31 5.32
CA LEU A 150 -27.29 16.07 4.62
C LEU A 150 -27.44 14.89 5.57
N TYR A 151 -26.52 14.71 6.52
CA TYR A 151 -26.58 13.66 7.55
C TYR A 151 -27.78 13.87 8.47
N ALA A 152 -28.13 15.12 8.80
CA ALA A 152 -29.36 15.44 9.50
C ALA A 152 -30.61 15.06 8.70
N SER A 153 -30.62 15.32 7.39
CA SER A 153 -31.73 14.97 6.51
C SER A 153 -31.89 13.46 6.33
N ALA A 154 -30.78 12.73 6.20
CA ALA A 154 -30.77 11.28 6.01
C ALA A 154 -31.28 10.55 7.26
N ALA A 155 -30.85 10.97 8.45
CA ALA A 155 -31.32 10.38 9.72
C ALA A 155 -32.80 10.61 10.00
N ARG A 156 -33.42 11.63 9.40
CA ARG A 156 -34.88 11.82 9.48
C ARG A 156 -35.64 10.87 8.55
N ARG A 157 -34.99 10.41 7.48
CA ARG A 157 -35.57 9.50 6.48
C ARG A 157 -35.31 8.03 6.79
N VAL A 158 -34.23 7.74 7.50
CA VAL A 158 -33.82 6.39 7.88
C VAL A 158 -33.75 6.29 9.39
N ASP A 159 -34.67 5.51 9.96
CA ASP A 159 -34.71 5.24 11.39
C ASP A 159 -33.52 4.36 11.84
N ASP A 160 -33.12 4.50 13.10
CA ASP A 160 -32.00 3.74 13.68
C ASP A 160 -32.17 2.22 13.54
N ALA A 161 -33.40 1.71 13.69
CA ALA A 161 -33.69 0.28 13.52
C ALA A 161 -33.43 -0.21 12.08
N ARG A 162 -33.68 0.64 11.07
CA ARG A 162 -33.35 0.33 9.68
C ARG A 162 -31.85 0.35 9.47
N LEU A 163 -31.13 1.28 10.10
CA LEU A 163 -29.66 1.33 10.03
C LEU A 163 -29.02 0.07 10.62
N ASP A 164 -29.47 -0.35 11.81
CA ASP A 164 -28.99 -1.57 12.44
C ASP A 164 -29.22 -2.80 11.56
N SER A 165 -30.39 -2.89 10.91
CA SER A 165 -30.66 -3.95 9.94
C SER A 165 -29.74 -3.88 8.72
N THR A 166 -29.40 -2.69 8.22
CA THR A 166 -28.47 -2.54 7.09
C THR A 166 -27.05 -2.96 7.47
N LEU A 167 -26.56 -2.56 8.66
CA LEU A 167 -25.25 -2.95 9.17
C LEU A 167 -25.18 -4.46 9.44
N ALA A 168 -26.25 -5.05 10.00
CA ALA A 168 -26.34 -6.49 10.19
C ALA A 168 -26.28 -7.25 8.85
N HIS A 169 -26.98 -6.77 7.83
CA HIS A 169 -26.92 -7.36 6.48
C HIS A 169 -25.54 -7.17 5.84
N MET A 170 -24.86 -6.03 6.05
CA MET A 170 -23.47 -5.86 5.61
C MET A 170 -22.55 -6.89 6.24
N ARG A 171 -22.65 -7.07 7.56
CA ARG A 171 -21.87 -8.05 8.33
C ARG A 171 -22.10 -9.46 7.80
N GLU A 172 -23.35 -9.87 7.63
CA GLU A 172 -23.70 -11.19 7.12
C GLU A 172 -23.12 -11.43 5.71
N ARG A 173 -23.22 -10.44 4.82
CA ARG A 173 -22.68 -10.54 3.45
C ARG A 173 -21.16 -10.63 3.43
N LEU A 174 -20.48 -9.83 4.24
CA LEU A 174 -19.03 -9.88 4.37
C LEU A 174 -18.59 -11.22 4.95
N GLN A 175 -19.22 -11.69 6.03
CA GLN A 175 -18.97 -13.01 6.62
C GLN A 175 -19.20 -14.12 5.60
N GLY A 176 -20.31 -14.11 4.86
CA GLY A 176 -20.59 -15.12 3.84
C GLY A 176 -19.55 -15.17 2.71
N LYS A 177 -19.05 -14.01 2.27
CA LYS A 177 -17.98 -13.91 1.26
C LYS A 177 -16.62 -14.36 1.81
N LEU A 178 -16.42 -14.19 3.11
CA LEU A 178 -15.19 -14.46 3.83
C LEU A 178 -15.23 -15.77 4.63
N SER A 179 -16.28 -16.58 4.59
CA SER A 179 -16.35 -17.83 5.36
C SER A 179 -15.71 -19.02 4.63
N SER A 180 -15.34 -18.87 3.36
CA SER A 180 -15.23 -20.00 2.44
C SER A 180 -13.82 -20.64 2.31
N ARG A 181 -12.71 -20.09 2.84
CA ARG A 181 -11.36 -20.68 2.66
C ARG A 181 -10.31 -20.21 3.69
N ASN A 182 -9.17 -20.89 3.84
CA ASN A 182 -8.04 -20.44 4.68
C ASN A 182 -7.36 -19.12 4.24
N ASP A 183 -7.93 -18.39 3.28
CA ASP A 183 -7.36 -17.21 2.62
C ASP A 183 -8.19 -15.95 2.90
N ASN A 184 -9.02 -15.99 3.95
CA ASN A 184 -10.01 -14.97 4.28
C ASN A 184 -9.34 -13.63 4.60
N ALA A 185 -8.24 -13.65 5.35
CA ALA A 185 -7.46 -12.45 5.68
C ALA A 185 -6.94 -11.73 4.42
N PHE A 186 -6.46 -12.51 3.42
CA PHE A 186 -5.95 -11.95 2.17
C PHE A 186 -7.06 -11.37 1.29
N LYS A 187 -8.22 -12.04 1.22
CA LYS A 187 -9.38 -11.52 0.46
C LYS A 187 -9.90 -10.23 1.06
N LEU A 188 -9.99 -10.18 2.39
CA LEU A 188 -10.42 -9.00 3.13
C LEU A 188 -9.47 -7.84 2.81
N ARG A 189 -8.17 -7.98 3.16
CA ARG A 189 -7.18 -6.94 2.86
C ARG A 189 -7.16 -6.52 1.39
N LYS A 190 -7.35 -7.46 0.45
CA LYS A 190 -7.36 -7.15 -0.97
C LYS A 190 -8.54 -6.27 -1.38
N VAL A 191 -9.76 -6.58 -0.93
CA VAL A 191 -10.94 -5.77 -1.27
C VAL A 191 -10.75 -4.34 -0.79
N PHE A 192 -10.26 -4.15 0.43
CA PHE A 192 -10.17 -2.82 1.03
C PHE A 192 -8.93 -2.04 0.61
N LYS A 193 -7.76 -2.68 0.51
CA LYS A 193 -6.54 -2.06 -0.03
C LYS A 193 -6.68 -1.68 -1.51
N MET A 194 -7.59 -2.30 -2.24
CA MET A 194 -7.88 -1.93 -3.63
C MET A 194 -8.54 -0.55 -3.72
N TRP A 195 -9.32 -0.15 -2.71
CA TRP A 195 -10.01 1.14 -2.67
C TRP A 195 -9.21 2.22 -1.93
N ASP A 196 -8.36 1.85 -0.95
CA ASP A 196 -7.43 2.77 -0.29
C ASP A 196 -6.13 2.94 -1.11
N ILE A 197 -6.24 3.71 -2.20
CA ILE A 197 -5.15 4.00 -3.14
C ILE A 197 -4.07 4.88 -2.48
N ASP A 198 -4.50 5.85 -1.66
CA ASP A 198 -3.62 6.84 -1.04
C ASP A 198 -3.00 6.36 0.29
N HIS A 199 -3.41 5.18 0.77
CA HIS A 199 -2.97 4.63 2.05
C HIS A 199 -3.20 5.58 3.23
N CYS A 200 -4.28 6.35 3.16
CA CYS A 200 -4.64 7.33 4.18
C CYS A 200 -5.44 6.69 5.32
N GLY A 201 -5.95 5.47 5.14
CA GLY A 201 -6.78 4.78 6.14
C GLY A 201 -8.19 5.35 6.31
N THR A 202 -8.58 6.31 5.46
CA THR A 202 -9.92 6.92 5.44
C THR A 202 -10.63 6.64 4.14
N ILE A 203 -11.94 6.41 4.17
CA ILE A 203 -12.76 6.15 2.99
C ILE A 203 -13.77 7.26 2.76
N GLY A 204 -13.84 7.77 1.52
CA GLY A 204 -14.87 8.73 1.11
C GLY A 204 -16.21 8.07 0.83
N THR A 205 -17.27 8.87 0.72
CA THR A 205 -18.64 8.41 0.44
C THR A 205 -18.76 7.62 -0.88
N GLU A 206 -18.09 8.09 -1.93
CA GLU A 206 -18.11 7.46 -3.26
C GLU A 206 -17.36 6.12 -3.26
N ASP A 207 -16.20 6.07 -2.60
CA ASP A 207 -15.38 4.87 -2.53
C ASP A 207 -16.08 3.80 -1.68
N PHE A 208 -16.73 4.21 -0.59
CA PHE A 208 -17.55 3.31 0.22
C PHE A 208 -18.73 2.74 -0.56
N ARG A 209 -19.41 3.55 -1.38
CA ARG A 209 -20.49 3.07 -2.26
C ARG A 209 -19.98 1.97 -3.20
N MET A 210 -18.91 2.22 -3.95
CA MET A 210 -18.37 1.21 -4.88
C MET A 210 -17.89 -0.05 -4.16
N MET A 211 -17.29 0.12 -2.99
CA MET A 211 -16.86 -0.98 -2.16
C MET A 211 -18.05 -1.84 -1.73
N THR A 212 -19.15 -1.25 -1.27
CA THR A 212 -20.36 -2.00 -0.87
C THR A 212 -20.99 -2.72 -2.06
N GLU A 213 -21.04 -2.09 -3.24
CA GLU A 213 -21.51 -2.69 -4.48
C GLU A 213 -20.64 -3.89 -4.91
N SER A 214 -19.31 -3.80 -4.75
CA SER A 214 -18.38 -4.88 -5.08
C SER A 214 -18.56 -6.12 -4.20
N VAL A 215 -18.99 -5.93 -2.96
CA VAL A 215 -19.35 -7.02 -2.03
C VAL A 215 -20.73 -7.59 -2.35
N GLY A 216 -21.55 -6.84 -3.10
CA GLY A 216 -22.91 -7.21 -3.49
C GLY A 216 -23.99 -6.65 -2.56
N ILE A 217 -23.67 -5.57 -1.84
CA ILE A 217 -24.62 -4.84 -0.99
C ILE A 217 -25.02 -3.58 -1.74
N GLN A 218 -26.31 -3.44 -2.02
CA GLN A 218 -26.88 -2.25 -2.66
C GLN A 218 -27.42 -1.32 -1.57
N LEU A 219 -26.92 -0.08 -1.53
CA LEU A 219 -27.35 0.93 -0.57
C LEU A 219 -27.93 2.13 -1.30
N ASP A 220 -29.10 2.56 -0.83
CA ASP A 220 -29.68 3.84 -1.20
C ASP A 220 -28.81 4.99 -0.66
N ASP A 221 -28.85 6.15 -1.31
CA ASP A 221 -28.12 7.35 -0.85
C ASP A 221 -28.44 7.72 0.60
N ASP A 222 -29.71 7.60 1.00
CA ASP A 222 -30.13 7.90 2.36
C ASP A 222 -29.55 6.93 3.38
N SER A 223 -29.50 5.64 3.05
CA SER A 223 -28.90 4.62 3.91
C SER A 223 -27.39 4.80 4.00
N LEU A 224 -26.74 5.17 2.89
CA LEU A 224 -25.32 5.48 2.82
C LEU A 224 -24.96 6.65 3.75
N LEU A 225 -25.66 7.79 3.61
CA LEU A 225 -25.42 8.99 4.43
C LEU A 225 -25.70 8.76 5.91
N ALA A 226 -26.70 7.93 6.21
CA ALA A 226 -27.05 7.58 7.57
C ALA A 226 -26.00 6.65 8.23
N VAL A 227 -25.37 5.74 7.45
CA VAL A 227 -24.17 5.01 7.91
C VAL A 227 -23.03 5.98 8.19
N PHE A 228 -22.76 6.93 7.28
CA PHE A 228 -21.71 7.93 7.49
C PHE A 228 -21.91 8.75 8.76
N ARG A 229 -23.14 9.19 9.04
CA ARG A 229 -23.47 9.88 10.30
C ARG A 229 -23.07 9.09 11.55
N ARG A 230 -23.16 7.75 11.51
CA ARG A 230 -22.87 6.90 12.67
C ARG A 230 -21.38 6.84 12.98
N TYR A 231 -20.53 6.88 11.95
CA TYR A 231 -19.08 6.68 12.06
C TYR A 231 -18.26 7.97 11.89
N ASP A 232 -18.83 9.03 11.33
CA ASP A 232 -18.21 10.35 11.12
C ASP A 232 -18.98 11.43 11.90
N PRO A 233 -18.77 11.54 13.22
CA PRO A 233 -19.41 12.58 14.04
C PRO A 233 -18.91 13.99 13.68
N GLU A 234 -17.69 14.10 13.15
CA GLU A 234 -17.05 15.35 12.74
C GLU A 234 -17.62 15.90 11.42
N CYS A 235 -18.47 15.13 10.72
CA CYS A 235 -19.01 15.48 9.40
C CYS A 235 -17.90 15.86 8.41
N SER A 236 -16.78 15.14 8.47
CA SER A 236 -15.64 15.30 7.56
C SER A 236 -15.94 14.83 6.14
N GLY A 237 -16.92 13.94 5.98
CA GLY A 237 -17.23 13.29 4.71
C GLY A 237 -16.37 12.06 4.43
N THR A 238 -15.51 11.68 5.39
CA THR A 238 -14.69 10.47 5.34
C THR A 238 -14.86 9.67 6.63
N ILE A 239 -14.75 8.35 6.52
CA ILE A 239 -14.79 7.44 7.68
C ILE A 239 -13.43 6.80 7.85
N GLU A 240 -12.96 6.71 9.10
CA GLU A 240 -11.80 5.89 9.41
C GLU A 240 -12.16 4.41 9.27
N TYR A 241 -11.49 3.77 8.33
CA TYR A 241 -11.79 2.40 7.93
C TYR A 241 -11.68 1.39 9.09
N MET A 242 -10.71 1.60 10.01
CA MET A 242 -10.45 0.73 11.15
C MET A 242 -11.65 0.63 12.11
N ILE A 243 -12.34 1.75 12.33
CA ILE A 243 -13.50 1.83 13.22
C ILE A 243 -14.66 1.02 12.62
N LEU A 244 -14.91 1.18 11.32
CA LEU A 244 -15.95 0.45 10.62
C LEU A 244 -15.66 -1.06 10.58
N MET A 245 -14.39 -1.46 10.40
CA MET A 245 -14.01 -2.88 10.43
C MET A 245 -14.24 -3.54 11.77
N ARG A 246 -13.96 -2.83 12.86
CA ARG A 246 -14.17 -3.36 14.20
C ARG A 246 -15.64 -3.68 14.47
N ASP A 247 -16.57 -2.89 13.93
CA ASP A 247 -18.01 -3.09 14.16
C ASP A 247 -18.62 -4.13 13.19
N VAL A 248 -18.14 -4.15 11.94
CA VAL A 248 -18.72 -5.01 10.90
C VAL A 248 -18.09 -6.40 10.86
N LEU A 249 -16.84 -6.57 11.30
CA LEU A 249 -16.18 -7.88 11.33
C LEU A 249 -16.32 -8.55 12.70
N ASP A 250 -16.24 -9.87 12.70
CA ASP A 250 -16.16 -10.65 13.94
C ASP A 250 -14.77 -10.51 14.57
N GLU A 251 -14.67 -10.78 15.87
CA GLU A 251 -13.45 -10.53 16.67
C GLU A 251 -12.23 -11.30 16.12
N ASP A 252 -12.44 -12.57 15.76
CA ASP A 252 -11.42 -13.42 15.12
C ASP A 252 -10.97 -12.87 13.77
N MET A 253 -11.91 -12.37 12.96
CA MET A 253 -11.59 -11.82 11.63
C MET A 253 -10.87 -10.48 11.73
N PHE A 254 -11.20 -9.68 12.74
CA PHE A 254 -10.53 -8.41 13.00
C PHE A 254 -9.06 -8.62 13.43
N SER A 255 -8.78 -9.63 14.27
CA SER A 255 -7.40 -9.98 14.64
C SER A 255 -6.54 -10.36 13.44
N LEU A 256 -7.09 -11.14 12.50
CA LEU A 256 -6.43 -11.55 11.26
C LEU A 256 -6.24 -10.37 10.30
N TYR A 257 -7.06 -9.34 10.40
CA TYR A 257 -6.87 -8.12 9.62
C TYR A 257 -5.69 -7.28 10.15
N HIS A 258 -5.49 -7.23 11.47
CA HIS A 258 -4.42 -6.45 12.11
C HIS A 258 -3.04 -7.14 12.14
N SER A 259 -2.97 -8.48 12.11
CA SER A 259 -1.72 -9.26 12.23
C SER A 259 -0.78 -9.18 11.02
#